data_AF-A0A7V8ZAQ4-F1
#
_entry.id   AF-A0A7V8ZAQ4-F1
#
_cell.length_a   1.000
_cell.length_b   1.000
_cell.length_c   1.000
_cell.angle_alpha   90.00
_cell.angle_beta   90.00
_cell.angle_gamma   90.00
#
_symmetry.space_group_name_H-M   'P 1'
#
loop_
_entity.id
_entity.type
_entity.pdbx_description
1 polymer ?
#
loop_
_entity_poly.entity_id
_entity_poly.type
_entity_poly.pdbx_seq_one_letter_code
_entity_poly.pdbx_strand_id
1 'polypeptide(L)'
;MNTNYTAMRERPRRLLLCLDGVPYELIRQARQRGLFDRFHEPSRLLSPFPTMTNVALSTMFKASAPAGYESLYFDCERREMRGGIGKYVGRRTADKIPSSYMDRLDYQEPLHFEFLIYVAPEKIWQTDFSRFRQCLRAHAPAQDFFAFLKSTDGLLHIRGAEELNVALERLNELLRGVMKEYGQDTEIVLFSDHGMNLIENRRVSLRTHLRSCGYEFSHNLRGASASRIAVPAFGLCGYAAIYSLNDEVAEKVADNLTELEGVDFSICRKEDSVVVKSAQGEARILRKVRDEETFYRYQRIAGDPLKLQPTVKRMKEWFDAEDYAPEDVWYEQTGDHSYPDVLANLYGALFDSRVRHTANLLVSFKDGYYYGAKAFSYLAPRLRATHGNALSPSSNAFLMSTHRTFPATVRAKEANSILC
;
A
#
# COMPACT_ATOMS: atom_id res chain seq x y z
N MET A 1 53.46 -10.89 0.06
CA MET A 1 52.38 -11.78 -0.35
C MET A 1 51.21 -11.56 0.60
N ASN A 2 50.24 -10.73 0.21
CA ASN A 2 48.96 -10.61 0.91
C ASN A 2 47.89 -11.10 -0.06
N THR A 3 47.53 -12.36 0.06
CA THR A 3 46.40 -12.99 -0.61
C THR A 3 45.11 -12.38 -0.08
N ASN A 4 44.57 -11.40 -0.81
CA ASN A 4 43.19 -10.97 -0.65
C ASN A 4 42.29 -12.15 -1.05
N TYR A 5 41.72 -12.81 -0.04
CA TYR A 5 40.57 -13.66 -0.22
C TYR A 5 39.39 -12.77 -0.64
N THR A 6 39.22 -12.57 -1.94
CA THR A 6 37.93 -12.18 -2.49
C THR A 6 37.02 -13.38 -2.27
N ALA A 7 36.24 -13.36 -1.19
CA ALA A 7 35.15 -14.32 -1.05
C ALA A 7 34.31 -14.22 -2.33
N MET A 8 34.31 -15.28 -3.14
CA MET A 8 33.48 -15.34 -4.34
C MET A 8 32.04 -15.18 -3.87
N ARG A 9 31.44 -14.03 -4.20
CA ARG A 9 30.04 -13.83 -3.91
C ARG A 9 29.23 -14.65 -4.90
N GLU A 10 28.30 -15.45 -4.37
CA GLU A 10 27.35 -16.22 -5.17
C GLU A 10 26.38 -15.32 -5.96
N ARG A 11 26.26 -14.03 -5.59
CA ARG A 11 25.46 -13.03 -6.29
C ARG A 11 26.10 -11.63 -6.30
N PRO A 12 25.77 -10.77 -7.28
CA PRO A 12 26.13 -9.35 -7.27
C PRO A 12 25.69 -8.65 -5.96
N ARG A 13 26.39 -7.58 -5.60
CA ARG A 13 25.94 -6.64 -4.56
C ARG A 13 24.56 -6.11 -4.97
N ARG A 14 23.63 -5.93 -4.03
CA ARG A 14 22.31 -5.37 -4.32
C ARG A 14 22.18 -3.94 -3.82
N LEU A 15 21.74 -3.06 -4.71
CA LEU A 15 21.16 -1.76 -4.38
C LEU A 15 19.64 -1.89 -4.49
N LEU A 16 18.97 -1.99 -3.34
CA LEU A 16 17.52 -1.93 -3.22
C LEU A 16 17.11 -0.46 -3.11
N LEU A 17 16.30 0.01 -4.05
CA LEU A 17 15.79 1.36 -4.04
C LEU A 17 14.26 1.35 -4.12
N CYS A 18 13.63 1.73 -3.01
CA CYS A 18 12.18 1.89 -2.94
C CYS A 18 11.80 3.36 -3.17
N LEU A 19 10.94 3.62 -4.16
CA LEU A 19 10.33 4.91 -4.43
C LEU A 19 8.92 4.92 -3.83
N ASP A 20 8.69 5.78 -2.84
CA ASP A 20 7.41 5.88 -2.15
C ASP A 20 6.30 6.32 -3.13
N GLY A 21 5.23 5.55 -3.21
CA GLY A 21 3.99 5.91 -3.92
C GLY A 21 4.06 6.04 -5.45
N VAL A 22 5.15 5.59 -6.10
CA VAL A 22 5.29 5.70 -7.56
C VAL A 22 4.50 4.59 -8.27
N PRO A 23 3.50 4.91 -9.13
CA PRO A 23 2.70 3.90 -9.83
C PRO A 23 3.47 3.20 -10.95
N TYR A 24 3.14 1.92 -11.17
CA TYR A 24 3.60 1.13 -12.31
C TYR A 24 3.47 1.85 -13.65
N GLU A 25 2.33 2.49 -13.87
CA GLU A 25 2.01 3.12 -15.14
C GLU A 25 2.95 4.30 -15.46
N LEU A 26 3.40 5.06 -14.46
CA LEU A 26 4.36 6.15 -14.68
C LEU A 26 5.75 5.63 -15.02
N ILE A 27 6.19 4.52 -14.41
CA ILE A 27 7.47 3.88 -14.77
C ILE A 27 7.41 3.28 -16.17
N ARG A 28 6.30 2.63 -16.54
CA ARG A 28 6.07 2.12 -17.90
C ARG A 28 6.14 3.25 -18.93
N GLN A 29 5.49 4.38 -18.68
CA GLN A 29 5.53 5.56 -19.55
C GLN A 29 6.93 6.18 -19.60
N ALA A 30 7.64 6.28 -18.47
CA ALA A 30 9.03 6.75 -18.43
C ALA A 30 9.95 5.89 -19.32
N ARG A 31 9.79 4.56 -19.29
CA ARG A 31 10.50 3.64 -20.18
C ARG A 31 10.20 3.85 -21.65
N GLN A 32 8.93 4.04 -21.99
CA GLN A 32 8.54 4.34 -23.37
C GLN A 32 9.16 5.64 -23.89
N ARG A 33 9.52 6.57 -23.00
CA ARG A 33 10.28 7.79 -23.32
C ARG A 33 11.80 7.60 -23.34
N GLY A 34 12.31 6.38 -23.16
CA GLY A 34 13.75 6.04 -23.17
C GLY A 34 14.45 6.16 -21.81
N LEU A 35 13.72 6.41 -20.72
CA LEU A 35 14.29 6.38 -19.37
C LEU A 35 14.40 4.94 -18.88
N PHE A 36 15.36 4.65 -18.00
CA PHE A 36 15.54 3.32 -17.40
C PHE A 36 15.75 2.19 -18.43
N ASP A 37 16.29 2.48 -19.62
CA ASP A 37 16.60 1.52 -20.70
C ASP A 37 17.55 0.37 -20.28
N ARG A 38 18.33 0.56 -19.22
CA ARG A 38 19.22 -0.45 -18.62
C ARG A 38 18.51 -1.42 -17.68
N PHE A 39 17.23 -1.22 -17.38
CA PHE A 39 16.43 -2.14 -16.58
C PHE A 39 15.66 -3.11 -17.49
N HIS A 40 15.40 -4.31 -17.01
CA HIS A 40 14.37 -5.19 -17.59
C HIS A 40 12.97 -4.59 -17.42
N GLU A 41 12.01 -5.10 -18.20
CA GLU A 41 10.62 -4.63 -18.14
C GLU A 41 10.07 -4.66 -16.71
N PRO A 42 9.31 -3.62 -16.30
CA PRO A 42 8.75 -3.57 -14.97
C PRO A 42 7.63 -4.58 -14.84
N SER A 43 7.55 -5.17 -13.66
CA SER A 43 6.43 -5.97 -13.20
C SER A 43 5.49 -5.14 -12.33
N ARG A 44 4.22 -5.53 -12.28
CA ARG A 44 3.27 -5.00 -11.30
C ARG A 44 3.50 -5.67 -9.96
N LEU A 45 3.97 -4.90 -9.00
CA LEU A 45 4.09 -5.34 -7.61
C LEU A 45 2.79 -4.96 -6.89
N LEU A 46 1.97 -5.95 -6.54
CA LEU A 46 0.62 -5.74 -6.02
C LEU A 46 0.69 -5.40 -4.53
N SER A 47 0.35 -4.16 -4.20
CA SER A 47 0.26 -3.68 -2.82
C SER A 47 -0.98 -4.27 -2.12
N PRO A 48 -0.87 -4.68 -0.85
CA PRO A 48 -2.01 -5.10 -0.05
C PRO A 48 -2.96 -3.93 0.23
N PHE A 49 -4.26 -4.21 0.32
CA PHE A 49 -5.29 -3.29 0.81
C PHE A 49 -5.40 -3.30 2.35
N PRO A 50 -5.59 -2.15 3.04
CA PRO A 50 -5.46 -0.80 2.52
C PRO A 50 -4.06 -0.51 2.00
N THR A 51 -4.00 0.18 0.87
CA THR A 51 -2.79 0.40 0.08
C THR A 51 -1.92 1.47 0.73
N MET A 52 -1.17 1.08 1.76
CA MET A 52 -0.43 1.98 2.64
C MET A 52 1.02 1.53 2.80
N THR A 53 1.98 2.45 2.77
CA THR A 53 3.43 2.19 2.88
C THR A 53 3.82 1.16 3.92
N ASN A 54 3.42 1.36 5.19
CA ASN A 54 3.84 0.44 6.26
C ASN A 54 3.16 -0.92 6.17
N VAL A 55 1.96 -1.00 5.61
CA VAL A 55 1.25 -2.25 5.37
C VAL A 55 1.92 -3.01 4.22
N ALA A 56 2.21 -2.30 3.13
CA ALA A 56 2.90 -2.83 1.95
C ALA A 56 4.31 -3.33 2.27
N LEU A 57 5.17 -2.46 2.81
CA LEU A 57 6.56 -2.80 3.09
C LEU A 57 6.70 -3.87 4.19
N SER A 58 5.85 -3.87 5.22
CA SER A 58 5.88 -4.95 6.21
C SER A 58 5.51 -6.30 5.58
N THR A 59 4.53 -6.33 4.68
CA THR A 59 4.15 -7.53 3.93
C THR A 59 5.28 -7.97 2.99
N MET A 60 5.84 -7.04 2.20
CA MET A 60 6.93 -7.31 1.25
C MET A 60 8.19 -7.85 1.90
N PHE A 61 8.52 -7.37 3.10
CA PHE A 61 9.73 -7.78 3.81
C PHE A 61 9.49 -8.85 4.88
N LYS A 62 8.27 -9.38 5.02
CA LYS A 62 7.88 -10.28 6.12
C LYS A 62 8.29 -9.72 7.49
N ALA A 63 8.13 -8.41 7.66
CA ALA A 63 8.50 -7.68 8.85
C ALA A 63 7.34 -7.61 9.85
N SER A 64 7.59 -7.05 11.04
CA SER A 64 6.55 -6.90 12.06
C SER A 64 5.39 -6.01 11.58
N ALA A 65 4.16 -6.42 11.90
CA ALA A 65 2.98 -5.65 11.53
C ALA A 65 2.97 -4.28 12.22
N PRO A 66 2.64 -3.18 11.51
CA PRO A 66 2.48 -1.88 12.13
C PRO A 66 1.32 -1.83 13.13
N ALA A 67 1.37 -0.87 14.06
CA ALA A 67 0.36 -0.73 15.11
C ALA A 67 -1.06 -0.60 14.55
N GLY A 68 -1.22 0.24 13.53
CA GLY A 68 -2.44 0.37 12.75
C GLY A 68 -2.10 0.78 11.33
N TYR A 69 -3.13 1.07 10.56
CA TYR A 69 -2.99 1.41 9.13
C TYR A 69 -2.27 2.75 8.90
N GLU A 70 -2.39 3.68 9.85
CA GLU A 70 -1.77 5.01 9.81
C GLU A 70 -1.06 5.33 11.13
N SER A 71 -0.39 6.49 11.18
CA SER A 71 0.25 6.99 12.40
C SER A 71 -0.74 7.25 13.55
N LEU A 72 -1.98 7.64 13.25
CA LEU A 72 -3.09 7.65 14.21
C LEU A 72 -3.90 6.36 14.00
N TYR A 73 -4.11 5.60 15.06
CA TYR A 73 -4.81 4.32 15.00
C TYR A 73 -5.70 4.13 16.23
N PHE A 74 -6.57 3.14 16.18
CA PHE A 74 -7.35 2.71 17.33
C PHE A 74 -6.70 1.46 17.93
N ASP A 75 -6.36 1.50 19.21
CA ASP A 75 -5.82 0.37 19.96
C ASP A 75 -7.00 -0.51 20.41
N CYS A 76 -7.18 -1.68 19.80
CA CYS A 76 -8.32 -2.57 20.07
C CYS A 76 -8.30 -3.13 21.50
N GLU A 77 -7.12 -3.32 22.10
CA GLU A 77 -6.98 -3.84 23.46
C GLU A 77 -7.39 -2.78 24.48
N ARG A 78 -6.92 -1.54 24.27
CA ARG A 78 -7.26 -0.40 25.15
C ARG A 78 -8.60 0.25 24.80
N ARG A 79 -9.16 -0.05 23.63
CA ARG A 79 -10.39 0.53 23.08
C ARG A 79 -10.34 2.06 22.98
N GLU A 80 -9.21 2.62 22.55
CA GLU A 80 -9.01 4.06 22.42
C GLU A 80 -8.08 4.45 21.26
N MET A 81 -8.19 5.71 20.81
CA MET A 81 -7.33 6.29 19.77
C MET A 81 -5.94 6.61 20.32
N ARG A 82 -4.90 6.23 19.57
CA ARG A 82 -3.49 6.42 19.93
C ARG A 82 -2.65 6.84 18.72
N GLY A 83 -1.46 7.38 19.00
CA GLY A 83 -0.54 7.85 17.97
C GLY A 83 -0.83 9.27 17.48
N GLY A 84 -0.62 9.52 16.19
CA GLY A 84 -0.79 10.83 15.55
C GLY A 84 0.51 11.63 15.41
N ILE A 85 0.41 12.96 15.45
CA ILE A 85 1.50 13.87 15.05
C ILE A 85 2.74 13.78 15.94
N GLY A 86 2.59 13.33 17.19
CA GLY A 86 3.71 13.13 18.13
C GLY A 86 4.77 12.15 17.62
N LYS A 87 4.44 11.30 16.62
CA LYS A 87 5.42 10.45 15.92
C LYS A 87 6.52 11.25 15.23
N TYR A 88 6.21 12.44 14.71
CA TYR A 88 7.17 13.29 13.99
C TYR A 88 8.04 14.17 14.90
N VAL A 89 7.81 14.13 16.21
CA VAL A 89 8.56 14.92 17.19
C VAL A 89 9.63 14.05 17.85
N GLY A 90 10.89 14.50 17.82
CA GLY A 90 12.01 13.83 18.49
C GLY A 90 12.74 12.78 17.64
N ARG A 91 13.44 11.84 18.29
CA ARG A 91 14.20 10.76 17.63
C ARG A 91 13.27 9.59 17.26
N ARG A 92 13.71 8.76 16.29
CA ARG A 92 13.12 7.45 16.05
C ARG A 92 13.39 6.57 17.26
N THR A 93 12.32 6.10 17.87
CA THR A 93 12.34 5.20 19.03
C THR A 93 11.52 3.97 18.67
N ALA A 94 11.74 2.83 19.33
CA ALA A 94 11.04 1.58 19.00
C ALA A 94 9.49 1.71 19.04
N ASP A 95 8.95 2.63 19.85
CA ASP A 95 7.53 2.99 19.91
C ASP A 95 7.04 3.84 18.72
N LYS A 96 7.97 4.49 17.99
CA LYS A 96 7.71 5.30 16.79
C LYS A 96 8.09 4.60 15.49
N ILE A 97 8.85 3.51 15.56
CA ILE A 97 9.17 2.66 14.41
C ILE A 97 7.90 1.87 14.06
N PRO A 98 7.28 2.17 12.90
CA PRO A 98 6.05 1.51 12.51
C PRO A 98 6.25 0.03 12.18
N SER A 99 7.44 -0.45 11.80
CA SER A 99 7.69 -1.87 11.47
C SER A 99 9.18 -2.19 11.41
N SER A 100 9.56 -3.45 11.67
CA SER A 100 10.96 -3.91 11.72
C SER A 100 11.68 -3.88 10.36
N TYR A 101 10.99 -3.65 9.24
CA TYR A 101 11.67 -3.45 7.95
C TYR A 101 12.55 -2.20 7.98
N MET A 102 12.21 -1.21 8.81
CA MET A 102 12.97 0.04 8.92
C MET A 102 14.37 -0.18 9.51
N ASP A 103 14.57 -1.24 10.29
CA ASP A 103 15.89 -1.62 10.82
C ASP A 103 16.84 -2.12 9.72
N ARG A 104 16.30 -2.39 8.52
CA ARG A 104 17.06 -2.82 7.34
C ARG A 104 17.45 -1.67 6.41
N LEU A 105 17.00 -0.43 6.68
CA LEU A 105 17.26 0.71 5.82
C LEU A 105 18.62 1.32 6.12
N ASP A 106 19.49 1.37 5.11
CA ASP A 106 20.74 2.13 5.14
C ASP A 106 20.50 3.62 4.87
N TYR A 107 19.40 3.93 4.17
CA TYR A 107 18.98 5.30 3.92
C TYR A 107 17.47 5.46 3.98
N GLN A 108 17.05 6.47 4.76
CA GLN A 108 15.73 7.07 4.69
C GLN A 108 15.87 8.55 5.04
N GLU A 109 14.99 9.38 4.47
CA GLU A 109 14.98 10.79 4.80
C GLU A 109 14.81 11.03 6.32
N PRO A 110 15.61 11.93 6.94
CA PRO A 110 15.50 12.24 8.36
C PRO A 110 14.10 12.75 8.76
N LEU A 111 13.64 12.34 9.95
CA LEU A 111 12.29 12.60 10.49
C LEU A 111 11.80 14.04 10.33
N HIS A 112 12.65 15.04 10.54
CA HIS A 112 12.26 16.45 10.48
C HIS A 112 11.91 16.93 9.06
N PHE A 113 12.32 16.19 8.03
CA PHE A 113 11.91 16.45 6.65
C PHE A 113 10.65 15.70 6.25
N GLU A 114 10.22 14.67 6.99
CA GLU A 114 9.02 13.89 6.65
C GLU A 114 7.73 14.71 6.63
N PHE A 115 7.68 15.83 7.36
CA PHE A 115 6.59 16.80 7.25
C PHE A 115 6.83 17.82 6.13
N LEU A 116 8.09 18.18 5.88
CA LEU A 116 8.48 19.19 4.88
C LEU A 116 8.25 18.72 3.44
N ILE A 117 8.20 17.41 3.18
CA ILE A 117 7.81 16.86 1.86
C ILE A 117 6.48 17.44 1.37
N TYR A 118 5.56 17.79 2.29
CA TYR A 118 4.25 18.36 1.96
C TYR A 118 4.24 19.90 1.90
N VAL A 119 5.31 20.56 2.30
CA VAL A 119 5.42 22.03 2.36
C VAL A 119 6.29 22.57 1.23
N ALA A 120 7.41 21.89 0.93
CA ALA A 120 8.37 22.30 -0.09
C ALA A 120 8.80 21.09 -0.97
N PRO A 121 7.86 20.38 -1.61
CA PRO A 121 8.11 19.11 -2.28
C PRO A 121 9.27 19.19 -3.29
N GLU A 122 9.37 20.26 -4.09
CA GLU A 122 10.44 20.40 -5.09
C GLU A 122 11.84 20.43 -4.49
N LYS A 123 12.03 21.21 -3.42
CA LYS A 123 13.32 21.30 -2.74
C LYS A 123 13.67 19.99 -2.05
N ILE A 124 12.66 19.34 -1.47
CA ILE A 124 12.87 18.13 -0.69
C ILE A 124 13.28 16.95 -1.57
N TRP A 125 12.63 16.69 -2.70
CA TRP A 125 13.01 15.55 -3.55
C TRP A 125 14.44 15.70 -4.10
N GLN A 126 14.85 16.91 -4.49
CA GLN A 126 16.22 17.17 -4.95
C GLN A 126 17.26 16.88 -3.85
N THR A 127 16.96 17.30 -2.62
CA THR A 127 17.83 17.11 -1.47
C THR A 127 17.84 15.66 -1.00
N ASP A 128 16.71 14.96 -1.10
CA ASP A 128 16.56 13.53 -0.79
C ASP A 128 17.45 12.68 -1.73
N PHE A 129 17.39 12.93 -3.05
CA PHE A 129 18.22 12.21 -4.02
C PHE A 129 19.71 12.47 -3.82
N SER A 130 20.07 13.73 -3.49
CA SER A 130 21.45 14.11 -3.22
C SER A 130 22.01 13.40 -1.97
N ARG A 131 21.21 13.34 -0.90
CA ARG A 131 21.56 12.66 0.35
C ARG A 131 21.64 11.15 0.17
N PHE A 132 20.68 10.54 -0.53
CA PHE A 132 20.75 9.14 -0.94
C PHE A 132 22.09 8.84 -1.63
N ARG A 133 22.47 9.65 -2.63
CA ARG A 133 23.73 9.45 -3.36
C ARG A 133 24.96 9.57 -2.47
N GLN A 134 24.94 10.51 -1.52
CA GLN A 134 26.02 10.68 -0.54
C GLN A 134 26.13 9.46 0.39
N CYS A 135 25.01 8.99 0.94
CA CYS A 135 24.96 7.82 1.80
C CYS A 135 25.42 6.55 1.07
N LEU A 136 24.97 6.34 -0.18
CA LEU A 136 25.41 5.21 -0.99
C LEU A 136 26.93 5.20 -1.22
N ARG A 137 27.54 6.36 -1.46
CA ARG A 137 29.00 6.49 -1.64
C ARG A 137 29.79 6.27 -0.36
N ALA A 138 29.22 6.66 0.79
CA ALA A 138 29.85 6.46 2.09
C ALA A 138 29.69 5.01 2.60
N HIS A 139 28.76 4.25 2.03
CA HIS A 139 28.48 2.87 2.42
C HIS A 139 29.55 1.90 1.89
N ALA A 140 29.78 0.81 2.64
CA ALA A 140 30.81 -0.17 2.29
C ALA A 140 30.53 -0.76 0.88
N PRO A 141 31.48 -0.72 -0.07
CA PRO A 141 31.25 -1.18 -1.45
C PRO A 141 30.89 -2.67 -1.55
N ALA A 142 31.28 -3.47 -0.56
CA ALA A 142 30.85 -4.85 -0.50
C ALA A 142 29.40 -4.97 0.00
N GLN A 143 28.87 -4.16 0.89
CA GLN A 143 27.57 -4.46 1.50
C GLN A 143 26.38 -4.09 0.59
N ASP A 144 25.32 -4.90 0.66
CA ASP A 144 24.04 -4.53 0.06
C ASP A 144 23.55 -3.22 0.67
N PHE A 145 22.85 -2.40 -0.11
CA PHE A 145 22.37 -1.09 0.31
C PHE A 145 20.88 -0.98 0.07
N PHE A 146 20.10 -0.67 1.10
CA PHE A 146 18.67 -0.44 1.00
C PHE A 146 18.30 1.00 1.33
N ALA A 147 17.76 1.69 0.32
CA ALA A 147 17.28 3.05 0.41
C ALA A 147 15.77 3.15 0.18
N PHE A 148 15.13 4.04 0.94
CA PHE A 148 13.74 4.42 0.76
C PHE A 148 13.62 5.94 0.51
N LEU A 149 13.20 6.30 -0.70
CA LEU A 149 13.01 7.68 -1.14
C LEU A 149 11.55 8.09 -0.92
N LYS A 150 11.29 8.71 0.23
CA LYS A 150 9.94 9.12 0.66
C LYS A 150 9.41 10.35 -0.10
N SER A 151 10.32 11.16 -0.64
CA SER A 151 9.96 12.44 -1.25
C SER A 151 9.08 12.31 -2.51
N THR A 152 9.09 11.16 -3.21
CA THR A 152 8.29 10.93 -4.42
C THR A 152 6.79 10.89 -4.14
N ASP A 153 6.39 10.37 -2.97
CA ASP A 153 4.99 10.30 -2.53
C ASP A 153 4.43 11.71 -2.25
N GLY A 154 5.13 12.48 -1.43
CA GLY A 154 4.78 13.88 -1.16
C GLY A 154 4.75 14.75 -2.43
N LEU A 155 5.68 14.51 -3.36
CA LEU A 155 5.71 15.18 -4.65
C LEU A 155 4.45 14.88 -5.48
N LEU A 156 4.05 13.61 -5.57
CA LEU A 156 2.85 13.20 -6.29
C LEU A 156 1.58 13.79 -5.68
N HIS A 157 1.43 13.72 -4.35
CA HIS A 157 0.26 14.27 -3.66
C HIS A 157 0.05 15.77 -3.96
N ILE A 158 1.13 16.55 -4.00
CA ILE A 158 1.07 18.02 -4.06
C ILE A 158 1.21 18.56 -5.49
N ARG A 159 2.11 18.00 -6.30
CA ARG A 159 2.46 18.51 -7.64
C ARG A 159 1.95 17.62 -8.78
N GLY A 160 1.71 16.34 -8.52
CA GLY A 160 1.17 15.39 -9.48
C GLY A 160 2.23 14.81 -10.42
N ALA A 161 1.77 14.11 -11.46
CA ALA A 161 2.61 13.27 -12.31
C ALA A 161 3.65 14.04 -13.14
N GLU A 162 3.34 15.27 -13.58
CA GLU A 162 4.25 16.09 -14.38
C GLU A 162 5.56 16.39 -13.64
N GLU A 163 5.45 16.81 -12.38
CA GLU A 163 6.62 17.11 -11.56
C GLU A 163 7.37 15.83 -11.15
N LEU A 164 6.66 14.73 -10.89
CA LEU A 164 7.31 13.44 -10.66
C LEU A 164 8.11 12.99 -11.89
N ASN A 165 7.63 13.24 -13.11
CA ASN A 165 8.37 12.89 -14.33
C ASN A 165 9.73 13.59 -14.40
N VAL A 166 9.83 14.85 -13.96
CA VAL A 166 11.10 15.58 -13.84
C VAL A 166 12.02 14.91 -12.82
N ALA A 167 11.48 14.52 -11.66
CA ALA A 167 12.24 13.77 -10.67
C ALA A 167 12.72 12.41 -11.22
N LEU A 168 11.88 11.68 -11.96
CA LEU A 168 12.26 10.39 -12.57
C LEU A 168 13.36 10.53 -13.62
N GLU A 169 13.36 11.61 -14.41
CA GLU A 169 14.45 11.92 -15.34
C GLU A 169 15.77 12.10 -14.59
N ARG A 170 15.74 12.88 -13.50
CA ARG A 170 16.92 13.10 -12.65
C ARG A 170 17.39 11.82 -11.95
N LEU A 171 16.46 10.98 -11.51
CA LEU A 171 16.77 9.69 -10.91
C LEU A 171 17.43 8.75 -11.94
N ASN A 172 16.92 8.70 -13.16
CA ASN A 172 17.51 7.92 -14.25
C ASN A 172 18.97 8.34 -14.52
N GLU A 173 19.28 9.63 -14.58
CA GLU A 173 20.66 10.12 -14.71
C GLU A 173 21.54 9.67 -13.55
N LEU A 174 21.04 9.81 -12.31
CA LEU A 174 21.74 9.41 -11.10
C LEU A 174 22.06 7.90 -11.13
N LEU A 175 21.07 7.06 -11.45
CA LEU A 175 21.23 5.61 -11.52
C LEU A 175 22.16 5.18 -12.65
N ARG A 176 22.14 5.85 -13.81
CA ARG A 176 23.17 5.63 -14.86
C ARG A 176 24.57 5.94 -14.34
N GLY A 177 24.73 6.99 -13.53
CA GLY A 177 25.97 7.30 -12.85
C GLY A 177 26.41 6.21 -11.86
N VAL A 178 25.47 5.64 -11.11
CA VAL A 178 25.71 4.49 -10.22
C VAL A 178 26.16 3.27 -11.02
N MET A 179 25.47 2.92 -12.10
CA MET A 179 25.83 1.79 -12.98
C MET A 179 27.22 1.97 -13.60
N LYS A 180 27.59 3.19 -13.99
CA LYS A 180 28.93 3.50 -14.51
C LYS A 180 30.03 3.33 -13.46
N GLU A 181 29.72 3.65 -12.20
CA GLU A 181 30.67 3.60 -11.08
C GLU A 181 30.89 2.17 -10.57
N TYR A 182 29.82 1.38 -10.44
CA TYR A 182 29.87 0.04 -9.83
C TYR A 182 29.80 -1.12 -10.83
N GLY A 183 29.50 -0.86 -12.11
CA GLY A 183 29.49 -1.88 -13.16
C GLY A 183 28.45 -2.99 -12.96
N GLN A 184 28.75 -4.17 -13.50
CA GLN A 184 27.89 -5.37 -13.44
C GLN A 184 28.00 -6.11 -12.09
N ASP A 185 28.87 -5.65 -11.19
CA ASP A 185 29.02 -6.26 -9.86
C ASP A 185 27.92 -5.79 -8.89
N THR A 186 27.06 -4.86 -9.32
CA THR A 186 25.94 -4.33 -8.54
C THR A 186 24.61 -4.44 -9.29
N GLU A 187 23.73 -5.29 -8.77
CA GLU A 187 22.32 -5.32 -9.13
C GLU A 187 21.58 -4.12 -8.53
N ILE A 188 21.00 -3.29 -9.38
CA ILE A 188 20.01 -2.29 -8.96
C ILE A 188 18.62 -2.89 -9.11
N VAL A 189 17.91 -3.00 -7.99
CA VAL A 189 16.48 -3.34 -7.93
C VAL A 189 15.72 -2.08 -7.55
N LEU A 190 14.86 -1.62 -8.45
CA LEU A 190 14.04 -0.42 -8.29
C LEU A 190 12.58 -0.83 -8.18
N PHE A 191 11.90 -0.39 -7.12
CA PHE A 191 10.52 -0.75 -6.87
C PHE A 191 9.76 0.36 -6.14
N SER A 192 8.45 0.23 -6.03
CA SER A 192 7.62 1.02 -5.11
C SER A 192 6.83 0.12 -4.18
N ASP A 193 6.41 0.68 -3.07
CA ASP A 193 5.55 0.05 -2.07
C ASP A 193 4.08 0.01 -2.51
N HIS A 194 3.62 1.08 -3.17
CA HIS A 194 2.29 1.18 -3.76
C HIS A 194 2.26 2.08 -5.00
N GLY A 195 1.11 2.09 -5.67
CA GLY A 195 0.77 3.08 -6.68
C GLY A 195 0.01 4.27 -6.11
N MET A 196 -0.72 4.97 -6.98
CA MET A 196 -1.40 6.23 -6.69
C MET A 196 -2.49 6.47 -7.73
N ASN A 197 -3.68 6.91 -7.31
CA ASN A 197 -4.65 7.50 -8.24
C ASN A 197 -4.24 8.95 -8.55
N LEU A 198 -4.05 9.25 -9.83
CA LEU A 198 -3.47 10.51 -10.31
C LEU A 198 -4.54 11.53 -10.73
N ILE A 199 -5.64 11.57 -9.99
CA ILE A 199 -6.72 12.53 -10.24
C ILE A 199 -6.94 13.44 -9.04
N GLU A 200 -7.50 14.62 -9.27
CA GLU A 200 -7.78 15.55 -8.18
C GLU A 200 -8.80 14.93 -7.21
N ASN A 201 -8.48 15.00 -5.92
CA ASN A 201 -9.17 14.28 -4.87
C ASN A 201 -9.99 15.24 -4.00
N ARG A 202 -11.25 14.88 -3.75
CA ARG A 202 -12.15 15.59 -2.83
C ARG A 202 -12.46 14.78 -1.59
N ARG A 203 -12.72 15.47 -0.49
CA ARG A 203 -12.98 14.81 0.79
C ARG A 203 -14.38 14.19 0.79
N VAL A 204 -14.48 12.93 1.21
CA VAL A 204 -15.78 12.29 1.45
C VAL A 204 -16.45 12.83 2.73
N SER A 205 -17.78 12.95 2.68
CA SER A 205 -18.62 13.40 3.81
C SER A 205 -18.93 12.30 4.83
N LEU A 206 -17.99 11.36 5.03
CA LEU A 206 -18.19 10.14 5.85
C LEU A 206 -18.75 10.42 7.24
N ARG A 207 -18.16 11.38 7.97
CA ARG A 207 -18.62 11.70 9.33
C ARG A 207 -20.02 12.29 9.37
N THR A 208 -20.35 13.13 8.39
CA THR A 208 -21.68 13.76 8.29
C THR A 208 -22.72 12.71 7.99
N HIS A 209 -22.45 11.85 7.01
CA HIS A 209 -23.32 10.74 6.60
C HIS A 209 -23.62 9.76 7.74
N LEU A 210 -22.58 9.26 8.41
CA LEU A 210 -22.79 8.30 9.50
C LEU A 210 -23.51 8.94 10.70
N ARG A 211 -23.33 10.25 10.95
CA ARG A 211 -24.13 10.96 11.96
C ARG A 211 -25.60 11.03 11.60
N SER A 212 -25.95 11.26 10.33
CA SER A 212 -27.36 11.22 9.91
C SER A 212 -27.97 9.83 10.01
N CYS A 213 -27.16 8.77 9.95
CA CYS A 213 -27.58 7.39 10.23
C CYS A 213 -27.64 7.04 11.73
N GLY A 214 -27.39 8.00 12.63
CA GLY A 214 -27.49 7.82 14.08
C GLY A 214 -26.20 7.37 14.78
N TYR A 215 -25.04 7.40 14.12
CA TYR A 215 -23.77 7.04 14.73
C TYR A 215 -23.06 8.22 15.42
N GLU A 216 -22.44 7.93 16.57
CA GLU A 216 -21.61 8.84 17.34
C GLU A 216 -20.13 8.51 17.15
N PHE A 217 -19.30 9.54 16.92
CA PHE A 217 -17.86 9.38 16.77
C PHE A 217 -17.18 9.54 18.12
N SER A 218 -16.44 8.53 18.56
CA SER A 218 -15.69 8.56 19.80
C SER A 218 -14.21 8.23 19.61
N HIS A 219 -13.36 8.82 20.45
CA HIS A 219 -11.96 8.43 20.58
C HIS A 219 -11.77 7.27 21.56
N ASN A 220 -12.80 6.88 22.31
CA ASN A 220 -12.78 5.80 23.29
C ASN A 220 -14.10 5.01 23.25
N LEU A 221 -14.01 3.68 23.14
CA LEU A 221 -15.17 2.79 23.06
C LEU A 221 -15.38 1.94 24.33
N ARG A 222 -14.67 2.22 25.44
CA ARG A 222 -14.94 1.55 26.72
C ARG A 222 -16.32 1.92 27.23
N GLY A 223 -17.14 0.90 27.56
CA GLY A 223 -18.51 1.08 28.03
C GLY A 223 -19.43 1.79 27.03
N ALA A 224 -19.06 1.84 25.75
CA ALA A 224 -19.82 2.54 24.72
C ALA A 224 -21.05 1.74 24.25
N SER A 225 -22.05 2.45 23.73
CA SER A 225 -23.25 1.90 23.07
C SER A 225 -22.94 1.44 21.64
N ALA A 226 -23.84 0.65 21.06
CA ALA A 226 -23.73 0.17 19.66
C ALA A 226 -23.75 1.29 18.61
N SER A 227 -24.22 2.50 18.96
CA SER A 227 -24.18 3.68 18.09
C SER A 227 -22.80 4.35 18.03
N ARG A 228 -21.87 4.00 18.94
CA ARG A 228 -20.54 4.64 18.99
C ARG A 228 -19.53 3.87 18.14
N ILE A 229 -18.87 4.61 17.26
CA ILE A 229 -17.82 4.12 16.38
C ILE A 229 -16.58 5.00 16.49
N ALA A 230 -15.43 4.42 16.16
CA ALA A 230 -14.15 5.10 16.12
C ALA A 230 -13.59 5.04 14.70
N VAL A 231 -13.24 6.20 14.14
CA VAL A 231 -12.74 6.30 12.76
C VAL A 231 -11.49 7.18 12.77
N PRO A 232 -10.28 6.57 12.86
CA PRO A 232 -9.03 7.31 12.81
C PRO A 232 -8.99 8.12 11.51
N ALA A 233 -8.49 9.35 11.59
CA ALA A 233 -8.36 10.23 10.44
C ALA A 233 -7.01 10.95 10.56
N PHE A 234 -6.03 10.52 9.78
CA PHE A 234 -4.72 11.14 9.76
C PHE A 234 -4.35 11.61 8.37
N GLY A 235 -3.71 10.76 7.56
CA GLY A 235 -3.37 11.02 6.16
C GLY A 235 -4.62 11.26 5.32
N LEU A 236 -4.42 11.84 4.13
CA LEU A 236 -5.49 12.10 3.18
C LEU A 236 -5.58 10.92 2.21
N CYS A 237 -6.24 9.83 2.61
CA CYS A 237 -6.15 8.54 1.94
C CYS A 237 -7.47 8.10 1.30
N GLY A 238 -7.39 7.29 0.24
CA GLY A 238 -8.51 6.67 -0.48
C GLY A 238 -9.23 5.54 0.28
N TYR A 239 -9.07 5.44 1.60
CA TYR A 239 -9.79 4.45 2.41
C TYR A 239 -10.14 5.03 3.79
N ALA A 240 -11.00 4.31 4.53
CA ALA A 240 -11.20 4.55 5.95
C ALA A 240 -11.24 3.24 6.73
N ALA A 241 -10.70 3.27 7.94
CA ALA A 241 -10.83 2.20 8.91
C ALA A 241 -11.88 2.58 9.97
N ILE A 242 -12.88 1.74 10.18
CA ILE A 242 -13.95 1.96 11.14
C ILE A 242 -13.90 0.84 12.18
N TYR A 243 -13.86 1.24 13.45
CA TYR A 243 -13.88 0.35 14.59
C TYR A 243 -15.22 0.51 15.29
N SER A 244 -15.89 -0.61 15.51
CA SER A 244 -17.17 -0.67 16.24
C SER A 244 -17.08 -1.70 17.37
N LEU A 245 -18.18 -1.89 18.11
CA LEU A 245 -18.21 -2.80 19.25
C LEU A 245 -18.05 -4.27 18.86
N ASN A 246 -18.64 -4.66 17.73
CA ASN A 246 -18.68 -6.03 17.23
C ASN A 246 -19.00 -6.04 15.73
N ASP A 247 -18.93 -7.23 15.12
CA ASP A 247 -19.11 -7.38 13.67
C ASP A 247 -20.55 -7.13 13.21
N GLU A 248 -21.55 -7.34 14.07
CA GLU A 248 -22.95 -6.98 13.76
C GLU A 248 -23.14 -5.47 13.58
N VAL A 249 -22.49 -4.66 14.43
CA VAL A 249 -22.51 -3.20 14.28
C VAL A 249 -21.73 -2.79 13.03
N ALA A 250 -20.58 -3.43 12.76
CA ALA A 250 -19.82 -3.20 11.54
C ALA A 250 -20.65 -3.47 10.27
N GLU A 251 -21.41 -4.56 10.24
CA GLU A 251 -22.28 -4.92 9.12
C GLU A 251 -23.39 -3.87 8.90
N LYS A 252 -24.02 -3.38 9.98
CA LYS A 252 -25.01 -2.29 9.91
C LYS A 252 -24.41 -0.98 9.43
N VAL A 253 -23.19 -0.67 9.85
CA VAL A 253 -22.48 0.53 9.37
C VAL A 253 -22.17 0.36 7.88
N ALA A 254 -21.75 -0.82 7.44
CA ALA A 254 -21.50 -1.12 6.03
C ALA A 254 -22.76 -0.96 5.16
N ASP A 255 -23.93 -1.38 5.65
CA ASP A 255 -25.21 -1.15 4.96
C ASP A 255 -25.46 0.34 4.71
N ASN A 256 -25.32 1.15 5.77
CA ASN A 256 -25.51 2.59 5.68
C ASN A 256 -24.51 3.29 4.75
N LEU A 257 -23.32 2.70 4.51
CA LEU A 257 -22.31 3.27 3.62
C LEU A 257 -22.60 3.04 2.13
N THR A 258 -23.52 2.15 1.77
CA THR A 258 -23.84 1.86 0.36
C THR A 258 -24.41 3.07 -0.39
N GLU A 259 -25.04 3.99 0.33
CA GLU A 259 -25.64 5.22 -0.21
C GLU A 259 -24.67 6.41 -0.24
N LEU A 260 -23.51 6.30 0.39
CA LEU A 260 -22.58 7.42 0.53
C LEU A 260 -21.80 7.65 -0.78
N GLU A 261 -21.99 8.84 -1.37
CA GLU A 261 -21.20 9.30 -2.50
C GLU A 261 -19.70 9.23 -2.20
N GLY A 262 -18.94 8.60 -3.11
CA GLY A 262 -17.50 8.42 -2.99
C GLY A 262 -17.06 7.08 -2.38
N VAL A 263 -17.95 6.35 -1.71
CA VAL A 263 -17.69 4.94 -1.36
C VAL A 263 -17.70 4.10 -2.63
N ASP A 264 -16.65 3.29 -2.83
CA ASP A 264 -16.63 2.26 -3.87
C ASP A 264 -17.26 1.00 -3.31
N PHE A 265 -16.70 0.47 -2.23
CA PHE A 265 -17.28 -0.61 -1.43
C PHE A 265 -16.76 -0.56 0.00
N SER A 266 -17.41 -1.30 0.88
CA SER A 266 -16.93 -1.59 2.22
C SER A 266 -16.82 -3.10 2.45
N ILE A 267 -15.92 -3.49 3.35
CA ILE A 267 -15.74 -4.87 3.77
C ILE A 267 -15.81 -5.00 5.28
N CYS A 268 -16.51 -6.02 5.77
CA CYS A 268 -16.54 -6.39 7.18
C CYS A 268 -16.45 -7.91 7.33
N ARG A 269 -16.10 -8.35 8.54
CA ARG A 269 -16.10 -9.78 8.87
C ARG A 269 -17.53 -10.25 9.13
N LYS A 270 -17.81 -11.48 8.73
CA LYS A 270 -18.99 -12.24 9.17
C LYS A 270 -18.58 -13.70 9.27
N GLU A 271 -18.45 -14.16 10.50
CA GLU A 271 -17.85 -15.48 10.80
C GLU A 271 -16.47 -15.56 10.12
N ASP A 272 -16.20 -16.62 9.35
CA ASP A 272 -14.93 -16.84 8.63
C ASP A 272 -14.93 -16.28 7.20
N SER A 273 -15.87 -15.38 6.89
CA SER A 273 -16.02 -14.76 5.57
C SER A 273 -15.85 -13.25 5.59
N VAL A 274 -15.51 -12.69 4.42
CA VAL A 274 -15.58 -11.25 4.19
C VAL A 274 -16.88 -10.93 3.46
N VAL A 275 -17.70 -10.07 4.05
CA VAL A 275 -18.85 -9.48 3.36
C VAL A 275 -18.40 -8.20 2.66
N VAL A 276 -18.77 -8.06 1.39
CA VAL A 276 -18.48 -6.89 0.56
C VAL A 276 -19.79 -6.21 0.21
N LYS A 277 -19.93 -4.92 0.55
CA LYS A 277 -21.15 -4.13 0.28
C LYS A 277 -20.82 -2.87 -0.50
N SER A 278 -21.58 -2.60 -1.56
CA SER A 278 -21.53 -1.36 -2.33
C SER A 278 -22.92 -0.97 -2.87
N ALA A 279 -23.01 0.20 -3.50
CA ALA A 279 -24.20 0.60 -4.23
C ALA A 279 -24.57 -0.36 -5.38
N GLN A 280 -23.63 -1.19 -5.85
CA GLN A 280 -23.82 -2.15 -6.95
C GLN A 280 -24.17 -3.57 -6.46
N GLY A 281 -24.18 -3.80 -5.15
CA GLY A 281 -24.60 -5.08 -4.59
C GLY A 281 -23.86 -5.53 -3.34
N GLU A 282 -24.07 -6.79 -3.01
CA GLU A 282 -23.47 -7.50 -1.88
C GLU A 282 -22.91 -8.85 -2.35
N ALA A 283 -21.73 -9.20 -1.82
CA ALA A 283 -21.12 -10.51 -2.03
C ALA A 283 -20.37 -10.97 -0.78
N ARG A 284 -20.03 -12.27 -0.75
CA ARG A 284 -19.17 -12.89 0.26
C ARG A 284 -17.94 -13.50 -0.38
N ILE A 285 -16.81 -13.34 0.29
CA ILE A 285 -15.56 -14.02 -0.02
C ILE A 285 -15.34 -15.06 1.06
N LEU A 286 -15.31 -16.33 0.66
CA LEU A 286 -15.04 -17.46 1.53
C LEU A 286 -13.69 -18.05 1.19
N ARG A 287 -12.99 -18.55 2.22
CA ARG A 287 -11.70 -19.20 2.10
C ARG A 287 -11.77 -20.61 2.68
N LYS A 288 -11.14 -21.57 2.01
CA LYS A 288 -10.86 -22.90 2.54
C LYS A 288 -9.38 -23.22 2.36
N VAL A 289 -8.84 -24.05 3.25
CA VAL A 289 -7.50 -24.62 3.10
C VAL A 289 -7.65 -26.15 3.03
N ARG A 290 -7.08 -26.78 2.01
CA ARG A 290 -7.07 -28.23 1.79
C ARG A 290 -5.67 -28.63 1.37
N ASP A 291 -5.07 -29.60 2.05
CA ASP A 291 -3.72 -30.10 1.74
C ASP A 291 -2.68 -28.96 1.56
N GLU A 292 -2.70 -27.98 2.48
CA GLU A 292 -1.87 -26.76 2.47
C GLU A 292 -2.15 -25.76 1.33
N GLU A 293 -3.04 -26.09 0.39
CA GLU A 293 -3.47 -25.19 -0.67
C GLU A 293 -4.67 -24.34 -0.23
N THR A 294 -4.67 -23.07 -0.65
CA THR A 294 -5.77 -22.13 -0.37
C THR A 294 -6.72 -22.09 -1.55
N PHE A 295 -8.03 -22.12 -1.24
CA PHE A 295 -9.11 -22.01 -2.20
C PHE A 295 -10.03 -20.85 -1.81
N TYR A 296 -10.53 -20.14 -2.81
CA TYR A 296 -11.50 -19.06 -2.62
C TYR A 296 -12.80 -19.33 -3.38
N ARG A 297 -13.90 -18.86 -2.78
CA ARG A 297 -15.20 -18.77 -3.39
C ARG A 297 -15.69 -17.32 -3.33
N TYR A 298 -16.14 -16.82 -4.48
CA TYR A 298 -16.84 -15.55 -4.58
C TYR A 298 -18.34 -15.79 -4.73
N GLN A 299 -19.09 -15.57 -3.65
CA GLN A 299 -20.54 -15.78 -3.60
C GLN A 299 -21.27 -14.44 -3.72
N ARG A 300 -21.94 -14.20 -4.84
CA ARG A 300 -22.80 -13.02 -4.99
C ARG A 300 -24.11 -13.23 -4.25
N ILE A 301 -24.53 -12.24 -3.46
CA ILE A 301 -25.82 -12.22 -2.76
C ILE A 301 -26.81 -11.36 -3.54
N ALA A 302 -26.41 -10.14 -3.90
CA ALA A 302 -27.16 -9.25 -4.77
C ALA A 302 -26.17 -8.49 -5.67
N GLY A 303 -26.49 -8.30 -6.95
CA GLY A 303 -25.59 -7.58 -7.86
C GLY A 303 -24.19 -8.20 -7.98
N ASP A 304 -23.18 -7.36 -8.19
CA ASP A 304 -21.77 -7.77 -8.32
C ASP A 304 -20.84 -6.62 -7.90
N PRO A 305 -20.64 -6.40 -6.59
CA PRO A 305 -19.90 -5.26 -6.07
C PRO A 305 -18.42 -5.23 -6.50
N LEU A 306 -17.85 -6.38 -6.88
CA LEU A 306 -16.45 -6.49 -7.30
C LEU A 306 -16.30 -6.72 -8.82
N LYS A 307 -17.39 -6.71 -9.58
CA LYS A 307 -17.39 -6.90 -11.05
C LYS A 307 -16.73 -8.22 -11.49
N LEU A 308 -16.82 -9.27 -10.67
CA LEU A 308 -16.15 -10.55 -10.91
C LEU A 308 -16.98 -11.53 -11.74
N GLN A 309 -18.24 -11.23 -12.08
CA GLN A 309 -19.08 -12.13 -12.85
C GLN A 309 -18.45 -12.58 -14.18
N PRO A 310 -17.82 -11.70 -15.00
CA PRO A 310 -17.13 -12.14 -16.21
C PRO A 310 -15.98 -13.11 -15.92
N THR A 311 -15.24 -12.87 -14.82
CA THR A 311 -14.12 -13.73 -14.39
C THR A 311 -14.62 -15.10 -13.93
N VAL A 312 -15.66 -15.13 -13.09
CA VAL A 312 -16.31 -16.39 -12.66
C VAL A 312 -16.78 -17.21 -13.87
N LYS A 313 -17.36 -16.57 -14.90
CA LYS A 313 -17.78 -17.28 -16.12
C LYS A 313 -16.60 -17.92 -16.87
N ARG A 314 -15.44 -17.25 -16.94
CA ARG A 314 -14.22 -17.81 -17.56
C ARG A 314 -13.60 -18.94 -16.74
N MET A 315 -13.74 -18.89 -15.42
CA MET A 315 -13.17 -19.86 -14.49
C MET A 315 -14.04 -21.12 -14.28
N LYS A 316 -15.11 -21.31 -15.05
CA LYS A 316 -16.12 -22.35 -14.80
C LYS A 316 -15.55 -23.76 -14.58
N GLU A 317 -14.50 -24.11 -15.34
CA GLU A 317 -13.87 -25.44 -15.29
C GLU A 317 -12.94 -25.64 -14.09
N TRP A 318 -12.56 -24.57 -13.39
CA TRP A 318 -11.67 -24.60 -12.23
C TRP A 318 -12.40 -24.64 -10.89
N PHE A 319 -13.73 -24.54 -10.92
CA PHE A 319 -14.54 -24.64 -9.71
C PHE A 319 -14.81 -26.10 -9.36
N ASP A 320 -14.69 -26.41 -8.07
CA ASP A 320 -15.19 -27.67 -7.52
C ASP A 320 -16.72 -27.66 -7.35
N ALA A 321 -17.26 -28.75 -6.81
CA ALA A 321 -18.70 -28.92 -6.58
C ALA A 321 -19.30 -27.91 -5.58
N GLU A 322 -18.47 -27.19 -4.80
CA GLU A 322 -18.89 -26.18 -3.84
C GLU A 322 -18.59 -24.74 -4.32
N ASP A 323 -18.25 -24.56 -5.60
CA ASP A 323 -17.83 -23.31 -6.25
C ASP A 323 -16.53 -22.71 -5.69
N TYR A 324 -15.60 -23.53 -5.18
CA TYR A 324 -14.26 -23.07 -4.81
C TYR A 324 -13.27 -23.31 -5.95
N ALA A 325 -12.39 -22.34 -6.18
CA ALA A 325 -11.26 -22.47 -7.10
C ALA A 325 -9.92 -22.16 -6.38
N PRO A 326 -8.78 -22.73 -6.82
CA PRO A 326 -7.48 -22.48 -6.22
C PRO A 326 -7.10 -20.99 -6.21
N GLU A 327 -6.36 -20.55 -5.18
CA GLU A 327 -5.89 -19.17 -5.06
C GLU A 327 -5.07 -18.70 -6.26
N ASP A 328 -4.25 -19.58 -6.84
CA ASP A 328 -3.38 -19.22 -7.98
C ASP A 328 -4.16 -19.04 -9.28
N VAL A 329 -5.27 -19.76 -9.46
CA VAL A 329 -6.17 -19.52 -10.60
C VAL A 329 -6.88 -18.17 -10.42
N TRP A 330 -7.36 -17.87 -9.21
CA TRP A 330 -7.91 -16.55 -8.92
C TRP A 330 -6.90 -15.44 -9.14
N TYR A 331 -5.65 -15.66 -8.73
CA TYR A 331 -4.55 -14.73 -8.94
C TYR A 331 -4.35 -14.40 -10.41
N GLU A 332 -4.17 -15.42 -11.24
CA GLU A 332 -3.92 -15.27 -12.67
C GLU A 332 -5.07 -14.52 -13.35
N GLN A 333 -6.30 -14.80 -12.94
CA GLN A 333 -7.50 -14.21 -13.53
C GLN A 333 -7.85 -12.81 -13.00
N THR A 334 -7.22 -12.37 -11.90
CA THR A 334 -7.54 -11.10 -11.26
C THR A 334 -6.33 -10.20 -10.99
N GLY A 335 -5.11 -10.63 -11.32
CA GLY A 335 -3.89 -9.85 -11.10
C GLY A 335 -3.85 -8.53 -11.90
N ASP A 336 -4.55 -8.45 -13.02
CA ASP A 336 -4.70 -7.25 -13.86
C ASP A 336 -6.08 -6.58 -13.75
N HIS A 337 -6.96 -7.11 -12.90
CA HIS A 337 -8.32 -6.62 -12.73
C HIS A 337 -8.35 -5.19 -12.16
N SER A 338 -9.51 -4.52 -12.25
CA SER A 338 -9.72 -3.20 -11.61
C SER A 338 -9.46 -3.23 -10.11
N TYR A 339 -9.58 -4.41 -9.49
CA TYR A 339 -9.18 -4.74 -8.13
C TYR A 339 -8.15 -5.87 -8.20
N PRO A 340 -6.85 -5.60 -8.15
CA PRO A 340 -5.83 -6.64 -8.32
C PRO A 340 -5.87 -7.67 -7.19
N ASP A 341 -5.86 -8.96 -7.56
CA ASP A 341 -5.82 -10.11 -6.63
C ASP A 341 -6.91 -10.04 -5.54
N VAL A 342 -8.10 -9.56 -5.92
CA VAL A 342 -9.09 -9.00 -4.99
C VAL A 342 -9.55 -9.96 -3.89
N LEU A 343 -9.68 -11.27 -4.15
CA LEU A 343 -10.18 -12.19 -3.14
C LEU A 343 -9.17 -12.38 -2.00
N ALA A 344 -7.94 -12.76 -2.33
CA ALA A 344 -6.86 -12.88 -1.35
C ALA A 344 -6.55 -11.53 -0.70
N ASN A 345 -6.58 -10.45 -1.49
CA ASN A 345 -6.26 -9.13 -1.00
C ASN A 345 -7.28 -8.62 0.05
N LEU A 346 -8.59 -8.71 -0.22
CA LEU A 346 -9.63 -8.28 0.71
C LEU A 346 -9.79 -9.24 1.89
N TYR A 347 -9.65 -10.56 1.68
CA TYR A 347 -9.67 -11.53 2.77
C TYR A 347 -8.53 -11.26 3.75
N GLY A 348 -7.30 -11.11 3.25
CA GLY A 348 -6.15 -10.79 4.08
C GLY A 348 -6.22 -9.42 4.75
N ALA A 349 -6.95 -8.45 4.19
CA ALA A 349 -7.14 -7.15 4.82
C ALA A 349 -7.86 -7.23 6.17
N LEU A 350 -8.72 -8.25 6.34
CA LEU A 350 -9.46 -8.48 7.58
C LEU A 350 -8.92 -9.67 8.37
N PHE A 351 -8.35 -10.70 7.77
CA PHE A 351 -7.97 -11.92 8.49
C PHE A 351 -6.46 -12.11 8.68
N ASP A 352 -5.61 -11.47 7.87
CA ASP A 352 -4.16 -11.52 8.08
C ASP A 352 -3.70 -10.43 9.05
N SER A 353 -2.57 -10.66 9.73
CA SER A 353 -1.92 -9.67 10.61
C SER A 353 -1.20 -8.58 9.81
N ARG A 354 -1.91 -7.86 8.93
CA ARG A 354 -1.37 -6.70 8.18
C ARG A 354 -1.11 -5.49 9.07
N VAL A 355 -1.84 -5.39 10.17
CA VAL A 355 -1.67 -4.43 11.27
C VAL A 355 -1.92 -5.17 12.59
N ARG A 356 -1.44 -4.63 13.72
CA ARG A 356 -1.72 -5.19 15.05
C ARG A 356 -3.16 -4.97 15.49
N HIS A 357 -3.73 -3.82 15.17
CA HIS A 357 -5.10 -3.47 15.53
C HIS A 357 -5.97 -3.38 14.27
N THR A 358 -6.41 -4.55 13.78
CA THR A 358 -7.24 -4.66 12.58
C THR A 358 -8.65 -4.12 12.86
N ALA A 359 -9.10 -3.17 12.03
CA ALA A 359 -10.48 -2.70 12.02
C ALA A 359 -11.45 -3.80 11.58
N ASN A 360 -12.65 -3.83 12.16
CA ASN A 360 -13.70 -4.76 11.77
C ASN A 360 -14.55 -4.28 10.58
N LEU A 361 -14.34 -3.03 10.14
CA LEU A 361 -14.89 -2.48 8.90
C LEU A 361 -13.82 -1.64 8.18
N LEU A 362 -13.57 -1.95 6.92
CA LEU A 362 -12.73 -1.16 6.02
C LEU A 362 -13.58 -0.62 4.87
N VAL A 363 -13.31 0.61 4.46
CA VAL A 363 -14.02 1.28 3.37
C VAL A 363 -13.01 1.64 2.29
N SER A 364 -13.23 1.19 1.06
CA SER A 364 -12.50 1.64 -0.12
C SER A 364 -13.28 2.77 -0.77
N PHE A 365 -12.63 3.91 -1.03
CA PHE A 365 -13.24 5.00 -1.78
C PHE A 365 -12.93 4.88 -3.27
N LYS A 366 -13.82 5.45 -4.08
CA LYS A 366 -13.58 5.64 -5.52
C LYS A 366 -12.36 6.55 -5.71
N ASP A 367 -11.66 6.39 -6.83
CA ASP A 367 -10.65 7.36 -7.22
C ASP A 367 -11.26 8.78 -7.23
N GLY A 368 -10.47 9.77 -6.81
CA GLY A 368 -10.92 11.15 -6.67
C GLY A 368 -11.62 11.44 -5.35
N TYR A 369 -11.68 10.47 -4.43
CA TYR A 369 -12.14 10.68 -3.06
C TYR A 369 -11.10 10.29 -2.03
N TYR A 370 -11.07 11.04 -0.93
CA TYR A 370 -10.24 10.73 0.23
C TYR A 370 -10.98 10.97 1.54
N TYR A 371 -10.48 10.34 2.61
CA TYR A 371 -10.79 10.66 3.99
C TYR A 371 -9.50 10.96 4.76
N GLY A 372 -9.54 11.84 5.77
CA GLY A 372 -8.33 12.25 6.48
C GLY A 372 -8.48 13.42 7.43
N ALA A 373 -7.41 13.88 8.06
CA ALA A 373 -7.43 15.02 8.97
C ALA A 373 -7.69 16.34 8.21
N LYS A 374 -8.62 17.18 8.72
CA LYS A 374 -8.87 18.52 8.13
C LYS A 374 -7.63 19.42 8.13
N ALA A 375 -6.75 19.25 9.11
CA ALA A 375 -5.51 20.02 9.19
C ALA A 375 -4.61 19.82 7.96
N PHE A 376 -4.46 18.58 7.49
CA PHE A 376 -3.61 18.31 6.33
C PHE A 376 -4.22 18.75 5.00
N SER A 377 -5.55 18.83 4.90
CA SER A 377 -6.18 19.42 3.71
C SER A 377 -5.86 20.91 3.53
N TYR A 378 -5.42 21.63 4.57
CA TYR A 378 -4.92 23.00 4.42
C TYR A 378 -3.51 23.07 3.82
N LEU A 379 -2.69 22.03 4.02
CA LEU A 379 -1.34 21.94 3.44
C LEU A 379 -1.41 21.47 1.98
N ALA A 380 -2.42 20.66 1.65
CA ALA A 380 -2.71 20.18 0.31
C ALA A 380 -4.12 20.64 -0.13
N PRO A 381 -4.33 21.94 -0.39
CA PRO A 381 -5.65 22.47 -0.75
C PRO A 381 -6.18 21.88 -2.07
N ARG A 382 -5.28 21.43 -2.95
CA ARG A 382 -5.58 20.61 -4.12
C ARG A 382 -4.76 19.33 -4.03
N LEU A 383 -5.36 18.29 -3.47
CA LEU A 383 -4.74 16.97 -3.42
C LEU A 383 -4.82 16.36 -4.82
N ARG A 384 -3.69 16.39 -5.55
CA ARG A 384 -3.64 16.00 -6.97
C ARG A 384 -3.62 14.50 -7.19
N ALA A 385 -3.28 13.76 -6.14
CA ALA A 385 -3.19 12.32 -6.18
C ALA A 385 -3.39 11.76 -4.75
N THR A 386 -3.90 10.54 -4.62
CA THR A 386 -3.89 9.82 -3.35
C THR A 386 -3.81 8.29 -3.55
N HIS A 387 -3.57 7.57 -2.47
CA HIS A 387 -3.49 6.11 -2.43
C HIS A 387 -4.32 5.59 -1.25
N GLY A 388 -4.42 4.27 -1.11
CA GLY A 388 -5.10 3.61 0.01
C GLY A 388 -6.32 2.79 -0.38
N ASN A 389 -6.99 3.14 -1.49
CA ASN A 389 -8.11 2.36 -2.01
C ASN A 389 -7.66 1.03 -2.63
N ALA A 390 -8.62 0.14 -2.88
CA ALA A 390 -8.38 -1.17 -3.48
C ALA A 390 -8.28 -1.16 -5.01
N LEU A 391 -8.41 0.01 -5.65
CA LEU A 391 -8.40 0.11 -7.10
C LEU A 391 -6.98 -0.07 -7.65
N SER A 392 -6.93 -0.55 -8.89
CA SER A 392 -5.70 -0.82 -9.64
C SER A 392 -4.68 0.32 -9.65
N PRO A 393 -5.04 1.62 -9.84
CA PRO A 393 -4.08 2.71 -9.79
C PRO A 393 -3.31 2.81 -8.46
N SER A 394 -4.00 2.60 -7.33
CA SER A 394 -3.37 2.62 -6.01
C SER A 394 -2.63 1.32 -5.72
N SER A 395 -3.17 0.18 -6.15
CA SER A 395 -2.64 -1.14 -5.81
C SER A 395 -1.43 -1.56 -6.65
N ASN A 396 -1.29 -1.03 -7.87
CA ASN A 396 -0.19 -1.38 -8.78
C ASN A 396 1.06 -0.52 -8.52
N ALA A 397 1.87 -1.00 -7.58
CA ALA A 397 3.27 -0.62 -7.45
C ALA A 397 4.09 -1.25 -8.60
N PHE A 398 5.37 -0.93 -8.68
CA PHE A 398 6.26 -1.50 -9.70
C PHE A 398 7.47 -2.20 -9.11
N LEU A 399 8.07 -3.09 -9.89
CA LEU A 399 9.32 -3.77 -9.57
C LEU A 399 10.11 -3.99 -10.85
N MET A 400 11.38 -3.59 -10.89
CA MET A 400 12.29 -3.88 -12.00
C MET A 400 13.73 -4.03 -11.53
N SER A 401 14.52 -4.78 -12.29
CA SER A 401 15.94 -5.01 -12.01
C SER A 401 16.78 -4.78 -13.25
N THR A 402 18.04 -4.45 -13.03
CA THR A 402 19.09 -4.40 -14.07
C THR A 402 19.61 -5.79 -14.46
N HIS A 403 19.40 -6.81 -13.63
CA HIS A 403 20.00 -8.14 -13.82
C HIS A 403 18.98 -9.27 -13.96
N ARG A 404 17.75 -9.04 -13.53
CA ARG A 404 16.69 -10.07 -13.48
C ARG A 404 15.42 -9.58 -14.15
N THR A 405 14.74 -10.48 -14.81
CA THR A 405 13.33 -10.34 -15.16
C THR A 405 12.47 -10.90 -14.03
N PHE A 406 11.24 -10.41 -13.93
CA PHE A 406 10.26 -10.89 -12.96
C PHE A 406 8.97 -11.28 -13.69
N PRO A 407 8.09 -12.10 -13.07
CA PRO A 407 6.76 -12.37 -13.61
C PRO A 407 5.97 -11.07 -13.82
N ALA A 408 5.00 -11.05 -14.73
CA ALA A 408 4.24 -9.82 -15.07
C ALA A 408 3.58 -9.16 -13.85
N THR A 409 3.16 -9.97 -12.88
CA THR A 409 2.61 -9.56 -11.58
C THR A 409 3.36 -10.29 -10.46
N VAL A 410 3.53 -9.63 -9.31
CA VAL A 410 4.15 -10.20 -8.10
C VAL A 410 3.31 -9.77 -6.91
N ARG A 411 2.88 -10.70 -6.04
CA ARG A 411 2.19 -10.31 -4.80
C ARG A 411 3.17 -9.74 -3.79
N ALA A 412 2.75 -8.78 -2.97
CA ALA A 412 3.57 -8.29 -1.87
C ALA A 412 4.10 -9.43 -0.96
N LYS A 413 3.29 -10.46 -0.64
CA LYS A 413 3.71 -11.59 0.20
C LYS A 413 4.87 -12.42 -0.40
N GLU A 414 5.02 -12.38 -1.72
CA GLU A 414 6.07 -13.08 -2.48
C GLU A 414 7.32 -12.20 -2.70
N ALA A 415 7.21 -10.88 -2.51
CA ALA A 415 8.30 -9.96 -2.82
C ALA A 415 9.57 -10.21 -2.00
N ASN A 416 9.47 -10.78 -0.79
CA ASN A 416 10.61 -11.00 0.09
C ASN A 416 11.71 -11.85 -0.55
N SER A 417 11.34 -12.96 -1.20
CA SER A 417 12.31 -13.86 -1.87
C SER A 417 12.95 -13.23 -3.10
N ILE A 418 12.31 -12.20 -3.66
CA ILE A 418 12.82 -11.46 -4.81
C ILE A 418 13.75 -10.32 -4.38
N LEU A 419 13.39 -9.63 -3.29
CA LEU A 419 14.10 -8.46 -2.76
C LEU A 419 15.30 -8.83 -1.87
N CYS A 420 15.28 -9.97 -1.17
CA CYS A 420 16.34 -10.37 -0.22
C CYS A 420 17.44 -11.24 -0.83
#